data_AF-A0A822EUX6-F1
#
_entry.id   AF-A0A822EUX6-F1
#
_cell.length_a   1.000
_cell.length_b   1.000
_cell.length_c   1.000
_cell.angle_alpha   90.00
_cell.angle_beta   90.00
_cell.angle_gamma   90.00
#
_symmetry.space_group_name_H-M   'P 1'
#
loop_
_entity.id
_entity.type
_entity.pdbx_description
1 polymer ?
#
loop_
_entity_poly.entity_id
_entity_poly.type
_entity_poly.pdbx_seq_one_letter_code
_entity_poly.pdbx_strand_id
1 'polypeptide(L)'
;EPVDQRTRDALQKSVQLAIEITTNSQEAAAKHEASRREQEAKGLLERQRIKDEANAEEVRKQLLELQALSAAVESTGQAKAEAQSHAESSRIEGEAAVEQAALKAQATQIEAEAELSRLKLAREAEIKFLREQNELEISKKGEMSRIETEKFKLQVESIGASTIQSIATSGPDTQVKLLQALGLQSMLVTDGNTPINLMGFGQGLLGGLTSTAIKNAKGPIGYHVEEKD
;
A
#
# COMPACT_ATOMS: atom_id res chain seq x y z
N GLU A 1 6.66 -53.49 133.85
CA GLU A 1 7.55 -53.78 132.70
C GLU A 1 7.31 -55.22 132.23
N PRO A 2 7.38 -55.52 130.93
CA PRO A 2 7.13 -56.88 130.45
C PRO A 2 8.27 -57.79 130.91
N VAL A 3 7.90 -58.86 131.61
CA VAL A 3 8.80 -59.73 132.38
C VAL A 3 9.40 -60.86 131.51
N ASP A 4 8.95 -61.01 130.26
CA ASP A 4 9.41 -62.03 129.31
C ASP A 4 10.16 -61.41 128.11
N GLN A 5 11.37 -61.90 127.86
CA GLN A 5 12.33 -61.36 126.89
C GLN A 5 11.87 -61.55 125.44
N ARG A 6 11.17 -62.66 125.14
CA ARG A 6 10.60 -62.91 123.81
C ARG A 6 9.50 -61.91 123.43
N THR A 7 8.72 -61.49 124.41
CA THR A 7 7.62 -60.52 124.22
C THR A 7 8.14 -59.11 123.99
N ARG A 8 9.27 -58.74 124.62
CA ARG A 8 9.98 -57.48 124.38
C ARG A 8 10.54 -57.40 122.95
N ASP A 9 11.17 -58.46 122.47
CA ASP A 9 11.75 -58.51 121.11
C ASP A 9 10.67 -58.47 120.01
N ALA A 10 9.53 -59.14 120.23
CA ALA A 10 8.39 -59.09 119.32
C ALA A 10 7.76 -57.69 119.25
N LEU A 11 7.63 -57.00 120.38
CA LEU A 11 7.16 -55.61 120.43
C LEU A 11 8.15 -54.64 119.75
N GLN A 12 9.46 -54.80 119.96
CA GLN A 12 10.48 -53.98 119.29
C GLN A 12 10.46 -54.15 117.77
N LYS A 13 10.31 -55.38 117.26
CA LYS A 13 10.14 -55.64 115.82
C LYS A 13 8.83 -55.04 115.28
N SER A 14 7.75 -55.12 116.04
CA SER A 14 6.47 -54.49 115.66
C SER A 14 6.58 -52.97 115.59
N VAL A 15 7.32 -52.34 116.51
CA VAL A 15 7.58 -50.89 116.49
C VAL A 15 8.47 -50.52 115.30
N GLN A 16 9.52 -51.29 115.02
CA GLN A 16 10.38 -51.08 113.86
C GLN A 16 9.60 -51.18 112.54
N LEU A 17 8.75 -52.21 112.40
CA LEU A 17 7.87 -52.36 111.25
C LEU A 17 6.85 -51.22 111.15
N ALA A 18 6.33 -50.72 112.28
CA ALA A 18 5.45 -49.56 112.27
C ALA A 18 6.17 -48.30 111.78
N ILE A 19 7.43 -48.08 112.19
CA ILE A 19 8.27 -46.98 111.69
C ILE A 19 8.57 -47.14 110.20
N GLU A 20 8.90 -48.35 109.76
CA GLU A 20 9.16 -48.63 108.34
C GLU A 20 7.90 -48.41 107.48
N ILE A 21 6.73 -48.83 107.96
CA ILE A 21 5.45 -48.58 107.29
C ILE A 21 5.16 -47.07 107.26
N THR A 22 5.40 -46.32 108.34
CA THR A 22 5.16 -44.87 108.34
C THR A 22 6.14 -44.13 107.45
N THR A 23 7.42 -44.50 107.43
CA THR A 23 8.43 -43.94 106.52
C THR A 23 8.10 -44.26 105.06
N ASN A 24 7.78 -45.52 104.75
CA ASN A 24 7.39 -45.92 103.39
C ASN A 24 6.09 -45.24 102.95
N SER A 25 5.12 -45.07 103.86
CA SER A 25 3.89 -44.34 103.58
C SER A 25 4.13 -42.84 103.35
N GLN A 26 5.04 -42.22 104.12
CA GLN A 26 5.43 -40.82 103.92
C GLN A 26 6.19 -40.62 102.61
N GLU A 27 7.11 -41.53 102.27
CA GLU A 27 7.86 -41.50 101.03
C GLU A 27 6.94 -41.69 99.81
N ALA A 28 6.01 -42.65 99.88
CA ALA A 28 5.01 -42.85 98.83
C ALA A 28 4.12 -41.62 98.65
N ALA A 29 3.65 -41.00 99.74
CA ALA A 29 2.87 -39.77 99.68
C ALA A 29 3.65 -38.62 99.05
N ALA A 30 4.92 -38.42 99.44
CA ALA A 30 5.79 -37.39 98.87
C ALA A 30 6.06 -37.63 97.37
N LYS A 31 6.31 -38.89 96.97
CA LYS A 31 6.46 -39.27 95.55
C LYS A 31 5.19 -38.99 94.75
N HIS A 32 4.02 -39.38 95.26
CA HIS A 32 2.75 -39.10 94.58
C HIS A 32 2.47 -37.60 94.46
N GLU A 33 2.77 -36.82 95.50
CA GLU A 33 2.59 -35.37 95.45
C GLU A 33 3.57 -34.70 94.49
N ALA A 34 4.81 -35.18 94.42
CA ALA A 34 5.80 -34.74 93.43
C ALA A 34 5.35 -35.06 92.00
N SER A 35 4.90 -36.29 91.74
CA SER A 35 4.38 -36.68 90.42
C SER A 35 3.14 -35.87 90.02
N ARG A 36 2.25 -35.54 90.98
CA ARG A 36 1.08 -34.68 90.71
C ARG A 36 1.52 -33.27 90.31
N ARG A 37 2.43 -32.65 91.07
CA ARG A 37 2.98 -31.32 90.75
C ARG A 37 3.69 -31.31 89.40
N GLU A 38 4.45 -32.35 89.09
CA GLU A 38 5.15 -32.48 87.80
C GLU A 38 4.15 -32.58 86.64
N GLN A 39 3.08 -33.37 86.79
CA GLN A 39 2.04 -33.49 85.77
C GLN A 39 1.27 -32.19 85.57
N GLU A 40 0.97 -31.45 86.65
CA GLU A 40 0.36 -30.12 86.58
C GLU A 40 1.26 -29.12 85.85
N ALA A 41 2.56 -29.08 86.17
CA ALA A 41 3.53 -28.22 85.50
C ALA A 41 3.67 -28.57 84.01
N LYS A 42 3.74 -29.86 83.67
CA LYS A 42 3.75 -30.34 82.28
C LYS A 42 2.48 -29.95 81.52
N GLY A 43 1.31 -30.11 82.14
CA GLY A 43 0.03 -29.70 81.54
C GLY A 43 -0.07 -28.19 81.31
N LEU A 44 0.43 -27.38 82.25
CA LEU A 44 0.49 -25.93 82.10
C LEU A 44 1.45 -25.52 80.96
N LEU A 45 2.63 -26.13 80.89
CA LEU A 45 3.61 -25.86 79.83
C LEU A 45 3.07 -26.24 78.45
N GLU A 46 2.46 -27.41 78.30
CA GLU A 46 1.85 -27.82 77.02
C GLU A 46 0.71 -26.89 76.62
N ARG A 47 -0.14 -26.50 77.58
CA ARG A 47 -1.20 -25.53 77.30
C ARG A 47 -0.63 -24.17 76.88
N GLN A 48 0.47 -23.73 77.48
CA GLN A 48 1.13 -22.48 77.11
C GLN A 48 1.74 -22.59 75.71
N ARG A 49 2.44 -23.69 75.42
CA ARG A 49 3.01 -23.99 74.10
C ARG A 49 1.94 -23.96 73.01
N ILE A 50 0.81 -24.64 73.23
CA ILE A 50 -0.31 -24.66 72.27
C ILE A 50 -0.86 -23.25 72.04
N LYS A 51 -0.98 -22.43 73.08
CA LYS A 51 -1.43 -21.03 72.92
C LYS A 51 -0.43 -20.20 72.12
N ASP A 52 0.85 -20.36 72.39
CA ASP A 52 1.90 -19.61 71.70
C ASP A 52 1.99 -20.03 70.22
N GLU A 53 1.88 -21.34 69.94
CA GLU A 53 1.78 -21.87 68.57
C GLU A 53 0.51 -21.38 67.86
N ALA A 54 -0.64 -21.36 68.54
CA ALA A 54 -1.88 -20.83 67.98
C ALA A 54 -1.76 -19.33 67.61
N ASN A 55 -1.19 -18.52 68.51
CA ASN A 55 -0.96 -17.10 68.24
C ASN A 55 0.03 -16.90 67.08
N ALA A 56 1.08 -17.72 66.99
CA ALA A 56 2.03 -17.68 65.89
C ALA A 56 1.37 -18.03 64.55
N GLU A 57 0.48 -19.02 64.53
CA GLU A 57 -0.27 -19.40 63.32
C GLU A 57 -1.31 -18.35 62.92
N GLU A 58 -1.94 -17.64 63.87
CA GLU A 58 -2.82 -16.51 63.54
C GLU A 58 -2.06 -15.39 62.81
N VAL A 59 -0.89 -15.01 63.32
CA VAL A 59 -0.03 -13.99 62.67
C VAL A 59 0.47 -14.50 61.31
N ARG A 60 0.83 -15.79 61.23
CA ARG A 60 1.28 -16.40 59.98
C ARG A 60 0.18 -16.37 58.91
N LYS A 61 -1.06 -16.64 59.29
CA LYS A 61 -2.23 -16.54 58.40
C LYS A 61 -2.37 -15.12 57.85
N GLN A 62 -2.31 -14.10 58.72
CA GLN A 62 -2.39 -12.69 58.30
C GLN A 62 -1.26 -12.31 57.34
N LEU A 63 -0.04 -12.76 57.62
CA LEU A 63 1.10 -12.54 56.74
C LEU A 63 0.89 -13.16 55.36
N LEU A 64 0.37 -14.40 55.30
CA LEU A 64 0.07 -15.08 54.03
C LEU A 64 -1.05 -14.39 53.25
N GLU A 65 -2.09 -13.90 53.93
CA GLU A 65 -3.15 -13.11 53.29
C GLU A 65 -2.59 -11.82 52.68
N LEU A 66 -1.77 -11.08 53.42
CA LEU A 66 -1.12 -9.86 52.94
C LEU A 66 -0.15 -10.14 51.78
N GLN A 67 0.61 -11.24 51.84
CA GLN A 67 1.48 -11.65 50.75
C GLN A 67 0.70 -12.01 49.49
N ALA A 68 -0.41 -12.74 49.62
CA ALA A 68 -1.27 -13.08 48.49
C ALA A 68 -1.89 -11.84 47.85
N LEU A 69 -2.38 -10.90 48.68
CA LEU A 69 -2.90 -9.61 48.20
C LEU A 69 -1.80 -8.78 47.51
N SER A 70 -0.60 -8.76 48.07
CA SER A 70 0.53 -8.01 47.49
C SER A 70 0.94 -8.60 46.14
N ALA A 71 1.04 -9.93 46.03
CA ALA A 71 1.33 -10.62 44.78
C ALA A 71 0.23 -10.38 43.72
N ALA A 72 -1.04 -10.35 44.12
CA ALA A 72 -2.14 -10.04 43.22
C ALA A 72 -2.07 -8.59 42.72
N VAL A 73 -1.78 -7.62 43.60
CA VAL A 73 -1.62 -6.21 43.22
C VAL A 73 -0.39 -6.01 42.34
N GLU A 74 0.73 -6.67 42.63
CA GLU A 74 1.94 -6.61 41.82
C GLU A 74 1.69 -7.18 40.42
N SER A 75 1.09 -8.37 40.33
CA SER A 75 0.78 -9.02 39.05
C SER A 75 -0.19 -8.19 38.21
N THR A 76 -1.27 -7.69 38.82
CA THR A 76 -2.24 -6.84 38.11
C THR A 76 -1.64 -5.47 37.76
N GLY A 77 -0.79 -4.91 38.61
CA GLY A 77 -0.06 -3.66 38.36
C GLY A 77 0.88 -3.79 37.17
N GLN A 78 1.65 -4.88 37.12
CA GLN A 78 2.54 -5.18 35.99
C GLN A 78 1.75 -5.36 34.70
N ALA A 79 0.73 -6.23 34.69
CA ALA A 79 -0.08 -6.47 33.49
C ALA A 79 -0.79 -5.19 33.01
N LYS A 80 -1.29 -4.36 33.93
CA LYS A 80 -1.91 -3.08 33.59
C LYS A 80 -0.89 -2.08 33.03
N ALA A 81 0.29 -1.98 33.64
CA ALA A 81 1.34 -1.08 33.17
C ALA A 81 1.83 -1.48 31.77
N GLU A 82 2.04 -2.77 31.53
CA GLU A 82 2.42 -3.32 30.21
C GLU A 82 1.32 -3.05 29.17
N ALA A 83 0.05 -3.37 29.49
CA ALA A 83 -1.06 -3.12 28.58
C ALA A 83 -1.23 -1.63 28.25
N GLN A 84 -1.09 -0.74 29.25
CA GLN A 84 -1.14 0.71 29.04
C GLN A 84 0.04 1.21 28.21
N SER A 85 1.25 0.72 28.48
CA SER A 85 2.44 1.09 27.70
C SER A 85 2.32 0.65 26.25
N HIS A 86 1.83 -0.57 25.99
CA HIS A 86 1.58 -1.05 24.64
C HIS A 86 0.50 -0.23 23.92
N ALA A 87 -0.62 0.04 24.58
CA ALA A 87 -1.69 0.85 24.02
C ALA A 87 -1.21 2.27 23.66
N GLU A 88 -0.39 2.87 24.53
CA GLU A 88 0.19 4.19 24.30
C GLU A 88 1.20 4.19 23.14
N SER A 89 2.07 3.18 23.05
CA SER A 89 2.99 3.01 21.92
C SER A 89 2.22 2.91 20.60
N SER A 90 1.20 2.07 20.54
CA SER A 90 0.37 1.91 19.34
C SER A 90 -0.39 3.19 18.98
N ARG A 91 -0.82 3.97 19.99
CA ARG A 91 -1.44 5.28 19.75
C ARG A 91 -0.46 6.25 19.10
N ILE A 92 0.74 6.39 19.67
CA ILE A 92 1.78 7.28 19.16
C ILE A 92 2.20 6.86 17.74
N GLU A 93 2.40 5.56 17.51
CA GLU A 93 2.73 5.03 16.18
C GLU A 93 1.61 5.31 15.16
N GLY A 94 0.35 5.14 15.56
CA GLY A 94 -0.81 5.44 14.72
C GLY A 94 -0.92 6.92 14.37
N GLU A 95 -0.78 7.81 15.36
CA GLU A 95 -0.79 9.26 15.16
C GLU A 95 0.37 9.72 14.27
N ALA A 96 1.59 9.23 14.53
CA ALA A 96 2.76 9.54 13.73
C ALA A 96 2.63 9.02 12.28
N ALA A 97 2.04 7.85 12.06
CA ALA A 97 1.80 7.32 10.73
C ALA A 97 0.79 8.17 9.93
N VAL A 98 -0.27 8.66 10.59
CA VAL A 98 -1.24 9.58 9.96
C VAL A 98 -0.59 10.91 9.61
N GLU A 99 0.20 11.48 10.53
CA GLU A 99 0.92 12.73 10.30
C GLU A 99 1.94 12.59 9.17
N GLN A 100 2.71 11.50 9.16
CA GLN A 100 3.66 11.19 8.10
C GLN A 100 2.96 11.03 6.74
N ALA A 101 1.81 10.34 6.70
CA ALA A 101 1.02 10.18 5.48
C ALA A 101 0.49 11.53 4.98
N ALA A 102 0.02 12.40 5.88
CA ALA A 102 -0.44 13.74 5.53
C ALA A 102 0.70 14.61 4.97
N LEU A 103 1.87 14.63 5.63
CA LEU A 103 3.03 15.37 5.16
C LEU A 103 3.53 14.84 3.81
N LYS A 104 3.54 13.52 3.61
CA LYS A 104 3.90 12.92 2.33
C LYS A 104 2.91 13.28 1.23
N ALA A 105 1.61 13.26 1.52
CA ALA A 105 0.58 13.68 0.58
C ALA A 105 0.77 15.15 0.17
N GLN A 106 1.02 16.04 1.15
CA GLN A 106 1.32 17.45 0.87
C GLN A 106 2.58 17.62 0.02
N ALA A 107 3.66 16.89 0.32
CA ALA A 107 4.88 16.93 -0.47
C ALA A 107 4.62 16.49 -1.92
N THR A 108 3.91 15.37 -2.12
CA THR A 108 3.56 14.89 -3.47
C THR A 108 2.65 15.86 -4.21
N GLN A 109 1.76 16.56 -3.50
CA GLN A 109 0.89 17.57 -4.10
C GLN A 109 1.72 18.77 -4.58
N ILE A 110 2.64 19.28 -3.75
CA ILE A 110 3.51 20.40 -4.12
C ILE A 110 4.40 20.02 -5.31
N GLU A 111 4.99 18.82 -5.30
CA GLU A 111 5.79 18.32 -6.41
C GLU A 111 4.98 18.22 -7.71
N ALA A 112 3.76 17.67 -7.64
CA ALA A 112 2.88 17.55 -8.79
C ALA A 112 2.43 18.91 -9.34
N GLU A 113 2.09 19.85 -8.46
CA GLU A 113 1.71 21.22 -8.84
C GLU A 113 2.89 21.97 -9.47
N ALA A 114 4.09 21.84 -8.91
CA ALA A 114 5.31 22.42 -9.46
C ALA A 114 5.62 21.85 -10.85
N GLU A 115 5.56 20.52 -11.02
CA GLU A 115 5.80 19.87 -12.31
C GLU A 115 4.74 20.26 -13.35
N LEU A 116 3.46 20.32 -12.96
CA LEU A 116 2.39 20.79 -13.83
C LEU A 116 2.63 22.23 -14.28
N SER A 117 3.06 23.11 -13.38
CA SER A 117 3.37 24.51 -13.70
C SER A 117 4.51 24.61 -14.71
N ARG A 118 5.58 23.82 -14.52
CA ARG A 118 6.73 23.75 -15.42
C ARG A 118 6.32 23.27 -16.81
N LEU A 119 5.54 22.20 -16.88
CA LEU A 119 5.05 21.64 -18.14
C LEU A 119 4.12 22.62 -18.87
N LYS A 120 3.22 23.30 -18.16
CA LYS A 120 2.34 24.32 -18.74
C LYS A 120 3.14 25.44 -19.38
N LEU A 121 4.13 26.00 -18.67
CA LEU A 121 4.99 27.07 -19.19
C LEU A 121 5.77 26.62 -20.43
N ALA A 122 6.34 25.42 -20.40
CA ALA A 122 7.07 24.86 -21.55
C ALA A 122 6.16 24.66 -22.76
N ARG A 123 4.97 24.08 -22.56
CA ARG A 123 3.98 23.86 -23.64
C ARG A 123 3.40 25.17 -24.18
N GLU A 124 3.19 26.16 -23.34
CA GLU A 124 2.72 27.47 -23.78
C GLU A 124 3.76 28.16 -24.67
N ALA A 125 5.04 28.10 -24.29
CA ALA A 125 6.14 28.60 -25.12
C ALA A 125 6.25 27.85 -26.45
N GLU A 126 6.10 26.52 -26.44
CA GLU A 126 6.10 25.68 -27.65
C GLU A 126 4.93 26.01 -28.59
N ILE A 127 3.72 26.15 -28.06
CA ILE A 127 2.53 26.54 -28.83
C ILE A 127 2.74 27.92 -29.45
N LYS A 128 3.29 28.88 -28.72
CA LYS A 128 3.59 30.22 -29.23
C LYS A 128 4.58 30.15 -30.39
N PHE A 129 5.69 29.41 -30.21
CA PHE A 129 6.68 29.22 -31.27
C PHE A 129 6.09 28.56 -32.52
N LEU A 130 5.28 27.50 -32.36
CA LEU A 130 4.63 26.82 -33.47
C LEU A 130 3.62 27.74 -34.19
N ARG A 131 2.87 28.57 -33.46
CA ARG A 131 1.98 29.56 -34.07
C ARG A 131 2.76 30.57 -34.91
N GLU A 132 3.84 31.12 -34.37
CA GLU A 132 4.70 32.07 -35.10
C GLU A 132 5.35 31.42 -36.33
N GLN A 133 5.81 30.17 -36.22
CA GLN A 133 6.35 29.41 -37.35
C GLN A 133 5.30 29.17 -38.44
N ASN A 134 4.10 28.76 -38.06
CA ASN A 134 3.00 28.53 -38.99
C ASN A 134 2.58 29.83 -39.70
N GLU A 135 2.47 30.94 -38.96
CA GLU A 135 2.16 32.25 -39.52
C GLU A 135 3.21 32.67 -40.55
N LEU A 136 4.49 32.48 -40.23
CA LEU A 136 5.60 32.75 -41.14
C LEU A 136 5.55 31.85 -42.39
N GLU A 137 5.19 30.58 -42.23
CA GLU A 137 5.06 29.64 -43.36
C GLU A 137 3.88 30.00 -44.26
N ILE A 138 2.74 30.42 -43.69
CA ILE A 138 1.58 30.91 -44.45
C ILE A 138 1.97 32.15 -45.23
N SER A 139 2.62 33.13 -44.60
CA SER A 139 3.08 34.35 -45.26
C SER A 139 4.05 34.03 -46.40
N LYS A 140 5.06 33.20 -46.14
CA LYS A 140 6.01 32.75 -47.16
C LYS A 140 5.32 32.07 -48.34
N LYS A 141 4.40 31.15 -48.09
CA LYS A 141 3.64 30.45 -49.14
C LYS A 141 2.72 31.40 -49.90
N GLY A 142 2.10 32.36 -49.22
CA GLY A 142 1.28 33.41 -49.83
C GLY A 142 2.10 34.28 -50.80
N GLU A 143 3.24 34.78 -50.37
CA GLU A 143 4.15 35.57 -51.21
C GLU A 143 4.70 34.75 -52.39
N MET A 144 5.12 33.50 -52.14
CA MET A 144 5.56 32.60 -53.21
C MET A 144 4.45 32.34 -54.24
N SER A 145 3.21 32.09 -53.79
CA SER A 145 2.06 31.88 -54.67
C SER A 145 1.74 33.14 -55.48
N ARG A 146 1.87 34.33 -54.88
CA ARG A 146 1.72 35.60 -55.59
C ARG A 146 2.78 35.78 -56.68
N ILE A 147 4.05 35.54 -56.36
CA ILE A 147 5.15 35.60 -57.33
C ILE A 147 4.94 34.60 -58.47
N GLU A 148 4.51 33.37 -58.15
CA GLU A 148 4.20 32.36 -59.17
C GLU A 148 3.03 32.77 -60.06
N THR A 149 1.98 33.35 -59.48
CA THR A 149 0.83 33.86 -60.24
C THR A 149 1.24 35.01 -61.15
N GLU A 150 2.05 35.95 -60.67
CA GLU A 150 2.58 37.06 -61.47
C GLU A 150 3.52 36.57 -62.57
N LYS A 151 4.43 35.64 -62.26
CA LYS A 151 5.31 34.99 -63.24
C LYS A 151 4.50 34.25 -64.32
N PHE A 152 3.50 33.47 -63.92
CA PHE A 152 2.64 32.73 -64.84
C PHE A 152 1.83 33.70 -65.71
N LYS A 153 1.29 34.78 -65.13
CA LYS A 153 0.61 35.85 -65.87
C LYS A 153 1.52 36.44 -66.95
N LEU A 154 2.76 36.82 -66.62
CA LEU A 154 3.73 37.34 -67.58
C LEU A 154 4.10 36.32 -68.67
N GLN A 155 4.22 35.04 -68.32
CA GLN A 155 4.44 33.96 -69.30
C GLN A 155 3.25 33.81 -70.26
N VAL A 156 2.02 33.86 -69.75
CA VAL A 156 0.80 33.78 -70.56
C VAL A 156 0.66 35.00 -71.47
N GLU A 157 0.92 36.20 -70.94
CA GLU A 157 0.87 37.45 -71.70
C GLU A 157 1.93 37.49 -72.81
N SER A 158 3.15 37.02 -72.54
CA SER A 158 4.23 37.00 -73.54
C SER A 158 4.02 35.97 -74.66
N ILE A 159 3.34 34.85 -74.40
CA ILE A 159 2.94 33.90 -75.44
C ILE A 159 1.74 34.46 -76.26
N GLY A 160 0.82 35.14 -75.57
CA GLY A 160 -0.37 35.75 -76.16
C GLY A 160 -1.57 34.79 -76.24
N ALA A 161 -2.77 35.30 -75.96
CA ALA A 161 -4.00 34.50 -75.87
C ALA A 161 -4.35 33.76 -77.18
N SER A 162 -4.09 34.40 -78.33
CA SER A 162 -4.31 33.80 -79.66
C SER A 162 -3.37 32.63 -79.94
N THR A 163 -2.10 32.70 -79.48
CA THR A 163 -1.13 31.62 -79.63
C THR A 163 -1.49 30.43 -78.73
N ILE A 164 -1.92 30.68 -77.48
CA ILE A 164 -2.40 29.63 -76.57
C ILE A 164 -3.66 28.98 -77.12
N GLN A 165 -4.60 29.77 -77.64
CA GLN A 165 -5.80 29.25 -78.32
C GLN A 165 -5.40 28.41 -79.53
N SER A 166 -4.48 28.89 -80.36
CA SER A 166 -4.01 28.16 -81.55
C SER A 166 -3.32 26.87 -81.16
N ILE A 167 -2.50 26.83 -80.09
CA ILE A 167 -1.87 25.60 -79.59
C ILE A 167 -2.94 24.62 -79.07
N ALA A 168 -3.94 25.11 -78.36
CA ALA A 168 -5.04 24.29 -77.84
C ALA A 168 -5.95 23.74 -78.97
N THR A 169 -6.23 24.53 -80.02
CA THR A 169 -7.02 24.11 -81.19
C THR A 169 -6.19 23.38 -82.23
N SER A 170 -4.86 23.47 -82.20
CA SER A 170 -3.98 22.82 -83.18
C SER A 170 -4.15 21.31 -83.21
N GLY A 171 -4.44 20.65 -82.08
CA GLY A 171 -4.75 19.21 -82.06
C GLY A 171 -6.01 18.87 -82.87
N PRO A 172 -7.19 19.40 -82.49
CA PRO A 172 -8.43 19.23 -83.26
C PRO A 172 -8.31 19.71 -84.72
N ASP A 173 -7.72 20.88 -84.97
CA ASP A 173 -7.62 21.48 -86.30
C ASP A 173 -6.67 20.68 -87.22
N THR A 174 -5.57 20.12 -86.70
CA THR A 174 -4.71 19.22 -87.49
C THR A 174 -5.36 17.87 -87.74
N GLN A 175 -6.09 17.32 -86.77
CA GLN A 175 -6.87 16.09 -86.96
C GLN A 175 -7.97 16.29 -88.03
N VAL A 176 -8.67 17.43 -88.03
CA VAL A 176 -9.66 17.78 -89.06
C VAL A 176 -9.00 17.96 -90.43
N LYS A 177 -7.86 18.65 -90.52
CA LYS A 177 -7.11 18.80 -91.78
C LYS A 177 -6.57 17.48 -92.31
N LEU A 178 -6.15 16.56 -91.44
CA LEU A 178 -5.70 15.22 -91.83
C LEU A 178 -6.85 14.38 -92.42
N LEU A 179 -8.03 14.43 -91.79
CA LEU A 179 -9.25 13.79 -92.29
C LEU A 179 -9.66 14.37 -93.66
N GLN A 180 -9.55 15.69 -93.81
CA GLN A 180 -9.83 16.40 -95.07
C GLN A 180 -8.81 16.05 -96.18
N ALA A 181 -7.53 15.87 -95.84
CA ALA A 181 -6.47 15.46 -96.77
C ALA A 181 -6.56 13.97 -97.19
N LEU A 182 -7.13 13.12 -96.34
CA LEU A 182 -7.49 11.73 -96.67
C LEU A 182 -8.77 11.63 -97.51
N GLY A 183 -9.35 12.76 -97.94
CA GLY A 183 -10.56 12.82 -98.76
C GLY A 183 -11.85 12.49 -98.01
N LEU A 184 -11.80 12.38 -96.68
CA LEU A 184 -12.96 12.10 -95.85
C LEU A 184 -13.63 13.43 -95.47
N GLN A 185 -14.54 13.91 -96.33
CA GLN A 185 -15.58 14.84 -95.85
C GLN A 185 -16.31 14.13 -94.72
N SER A 186 -16.53 14.80 -93.59
CA SER A 186 -17.17 14.25 -92.38
C SER A 186 -18.50 13.58 -92.73
N MET A 187 -18.47 12.31 -93.11
CA MET A 187 -19.66 11.55 -93.39
C MET A 187 -20.12 11.01 -92.05
N LEU A 188 -21.18 11.62 -91.52
CA LEU A 188 -21.94 11.09 -90.40
C LEU A 188 -22.58 9.79 -90.90
N VAL A 189 -21.87 8.66 -90.75
CA VAL A 189 -22.46 7.35 -91.02
C VAL A 189 -23.46 7.09 -89.90
N THR A 190 -24.74 7.30 -90.21
CA THR A 190 -25.84 7.01 -89.31
C THR A 190 -26.28 5.58 -89.53
N ASP A 191 -26.03 4.71 -88.56
CA ASP A 191 -26.88 3.55 -88.30
C ASP A 191 -27.54 3.79 -86.94
N GLY A 192 -28.85 3.56 -86.89
CA GLY A 192 -29.83 4.31 -86.10
C GLY A 192 -29.83 4.15 -84.58
N ASN A 193 -28.72 3.82 -83.92
CA ASN A 193 -28.71 3.68 -82.46
C ASN A 193 -27.48 4.25 -81.73
N THR A 194 -26.42 4.67 -82.42
CA THR A 194 -25.27 5.32 -81.78
C THR A 194 -24.48 6.16 -82.77
N PRO A 195 -24.39 7.49 -82.60
CA PRO A 195 -23.58 8.31 -83.48
C PRO A 195 -22.08 8.01 -83.23
N ILE A 196 -21.43 7.35 -84.19
CA ILE A 196 -19.98 7.16 -84.16
C ILE A 196 -19.33 8.46 -84.64
N ASN A 197 -18.75 9.21 -83.71
CA ASN A 197 -18.02 10.43 -84.04
C ASN A 197 -16.59 10.06 -84.49
N LEU A 198 -16.35 10.07 -85.81
CA LEU A 198 -15.05 9.73 -86.41
C LEU A 198 -13.89 10.62 -85.94
N MET A 199 -14.18 11.80 -85.36
CA MET A 199 -13.16 12.63 -84.72
C MET A 199 -12.51 11.94 -83.51
N GLY A 200 -13.27 11.15 -82.74
CA GLY A 200 -12.76 10.45 -81.57
C GLY A 200 -12.02 9.14 -81.87
N PHE A 201 -12.16 8.61 -83.10
CA PHE A 201 -11.59 7.31 -83.47
C PHE A 201 -10.08 7.40 -83.78
N GLY A 202 -9.60 8.56 -84.25
CA GLY A 202 -8.17 8.78 -84.53
C GLY A 202 -7.26 8.80 -83.30
N GLN A 203 -7.78 9.22 -82.14
CA GLN A 203 -7.01 9.28 -80.89
C GLN A 203 -6.67 7.87 -80.34
N GLY A 204 -7.54 6.88 -80.57
CA GLY A 204 -7.32 5.50 -80.13
C GLY A 204 -6.32 4.71 -80.99
N LEU A 205 -6.09 5.14 -82.23
CA LEU A 205 -5.19 4.49 -83.19
C LEU A 205 -3.78 5.11 -83.24
N LEU A 206 -3.62 6.37 -82.83
CA LEU A 206 -2.33 7.08 -82.89
C LEU A 206 -1.65 7.38 -81.53
N GLY A 207 -2.31 7.13 -80.39
CA GLY A 207 -1.84 7.58 -79.06
C GLY A 207 -1.16 6.54 -78.17
N GLY A 208 -0.63 5.44 -78.71
CA GLY A 208 -0.07 4.32 -77.94
C GLY A 208 1.38 4.49 -77.41
N LEU A 209 2.01 5.66 -77.58
CA LEU A 209 3.41 5.86 -77.20
C LEU A 209 3.62 7.25 -76.59
N THR A 210 3.49 7.36 -75.26
CA THR A 210 4.50 7.96 -74.35
C THR A 210 3.95 8.19 -72.94
N SER A 211 4.82 7.90 -71.96
CA SER A 211 4.85 8.43 -70.59
C SER A 211 4.01 7.76 -69.49
N THR A 212 4.63 6.74 -68.89
CA THR A 212 4.70 6.45 -67.45
C THR A 212 4.50 7.68 -66.55
N ALA A 213 3.58 7.59 -65.57
CA ALA A 213 3.55 8.51 -64.43
C ALA A 213 3.06 7.83 -63.15
N ILE A 214 4.02 7.73 -62.24
CA ILE A 214 3.97 7.46 -60.79
C ILE A 214 2.72 8.07 -60.13
N LYS A 215 1.99 7.28 -59.34
CA LYS A 215 1.08 7.77 -58.30
C LYS A 215 1.49 7.24 -56.93
N ASN A 216 2.00 8.17 -56.11
CA ASN A 216 2.03 8.11 -54.66
C ASN A 216 0.59 8.14 -54.11
N ALA A 217 0.32 7.38 -53.03
CA ALA A 217 -0.47 7.86 -51.90
C ALA A 217 -0.27 6.95 -50.68
N LYS A 218 0.35 7.53 -49.65
CA LYS A 218 0.59 6.98 -48.30
C LYS A 218 -0.72 6.59 -47.62
N GLY A 219 -0.75 5.41 -46.99
CA GLY A 219 -1.70 5.07 -45.93
C GLY A 219 -1.21 5.59 -44.56
N PRO A 220 -2.12 5.79 -43.58
CA PRO A 220 -1.78 6.39 -42.29
C PRO A 220 -0.95 5.43 -41.43
N ILE A 221 0.05 6.00 -40.76
CA ILE A 221 0.91 5.32 -39.79
C ILE A 221 0.10 5.23 -38.49
N GLY A 222 -0.38 4.04 -38.17
CA GLY A 222 -0.98 3.75 -36.86
C GLY A 222 0.11 3.68 -35.81
N TYR A 223 -0.01 4.49 -34.76
CA TYR A 223 0.79 4.36 -33.55
C TYR A 223 0.34 3.11 -32.79
N HIS A 224 1.22 2.11 -32.68
CA HIS A 224 1.08 1.06 -31.68
C HIS A 224 1.43 1.66 -30.31
N VAL A 225 0.45 1.70 -29.41
CA VAL A 225 0.67 1.82 -27.98
C VAL A 225 0.86 0.40 -27.45
N GLU A 226 2.07 0.06 -27.04
CA GLU A 226 2.33 -1.09 -26.18
C GLU A 226 1.76 -0.79 -24.79
N GLU A 227 0.65 -1.42 -24.44
CA GLU A 227 0.33 -1.69 -23.02
C GLU A 227 1.29 -2.79 -22.55
N LYS A 228 2.11 -2.45 -21.55
CA LYS A 228 2.82 -3.42 -20.73
C LYS A 228 2.03 -3.63 -19.45
N ASP A 229 1.58 -4.87 -19.26
CA ASP A 229 1.41 -5.47 -17.93
C ASP A 229 2.77 -5.63 -17.23
#